data_AF-A0AAN8UQX2-F1
#
_entry.id   AF-A0AAN8UQX2-F1
#
_cell.length_a   1.000
_cell.length_b   1.000
_cell.length_c   1.000
_cell.angle_alpha   90.00
_cell.angle_beta   90.00
_cell.angle_gamma   90.00
#
_symmetry.space_group_name_H-M   'P 1'
#
loop_
_entity.id
_entity.type
_entity.pdbx_description
1 polymer ?
#
loop_
_entity_poly.entity_id
_entity_poly.type
_entity_poly.pdbx_seq_one_letter_code
_entity_poly.pdbx_strand_id
1 'polypeptide(L)'
;MVEGLRKISKSYPLAITKVEESGEHTILGTGELYLDSIMKDLRELYSEVEVKVADPVVSFCETVVGSSSMKSFAETPNKKNKITIIAEPLDRGLAEDIENGHVSLDWHRKTLGDFFHTKYDWDVLAARSIWAFGPDKQGPNILLDDTLSGEVDKNLLNAVKDSIVQGNVKFKIVDARIAPEPLHKGSGQIIPTARRVAYSAFLMATPRLMEPVYYVEIQTPIDCVSAIYNVLSRRRGHVTADVPQPGTPAYIVKAFLPVIESFGFETDLRYHTQGQASCLSVFDHWAIVPGDPLDKSIVLQPLEPAPIQHLAREFMMKTRRLKVSLHLDVQSEPQ
;
A
#
# COMPACT_ATOMS: atom_id res chain seq x y z
N MET A 1 6.35 27.73 9.25
CA MET A 1 6.03 26.28 9.10
C MET A 1 6.52 25.69 7.78
N VAL A 2 6.01 26.10 6.60
CA VAL A 2 6.37 25.48 5.29
C VAL A 2 7.87 25.46 4.99
N GLU A 3 8.59 26.54 5.30
CA GLU A 3 10.05 26.57 5.14
C GLU A 3 10.75 25.57 6.07
N GLY A 4 10.25 25.41 7.31
CA GLY A 4 10.75 24.41 8.26
C GLY A 4 10.54 22.98 7.75
N LEU A 5 9.39 22.69 7.16
CA LEU A 5 9.13 21.39 6.52
C LEU A 5 10.12 21.10 5.36
N ARG A 6 10.47 22.11 4.57
CA ARG A 6 11.51 21.96 3.52
C ARG A 6 12.90 21.72 4.11
N LYS A 7 13.22 22.29 5.28
CA LYS A 7 14.49 22.02 5.98
C LYS A 7 14.51 20.59 6.52
N ILE A 8 13.41 20.12 7.09
CA ILE A 8 13.26 18.72 7.54
C ILE A 8 13.46 17.74 6.39
N SER A 9 12.83 17.98 5.25
CA SER A 9 13.01 17.12 4.07
C SER A 9 14.46 17.06 3.58
N LYS A 10 15.30 18.05 3.91
CA LYS A 10 16.74 18.03 3.63
C LYS A 10 17.56 17.34 4.70
N SER A 11 17.19 17.50 5.97
CA SER A 11 17.92 16.94 7.12
C SER A 11 17.62 15.45 7.33
N TYR A 12 16.39 15.03 7.02
CA TYR A 12 15.86 13.70 7.27
C TYR A 12 15.58 12.99 5.93
N PRO A 13 16.47 12.09 5.45
CA PRO A 13 16.37 11.52 4.10
C PRO A 13 15.10 10.71 3.85
N LEU A 14 14.55 10.07 4.88
CA LEU A 14 13.34 9.25 4.79
C LEU A 14 12.06 10.04 5.12
N ALA A 15 12.18 11.31 5.51
CA ALA A 15 11.02 12.14 5.80
C ALA A 15 10.40 12.63 4.49
N ILE A 16 9.14 12.27 4.26
CA ILE A 16 8.40 12.74 3.08
C ILE A 16 7.29 13.68 3.55
N THR A 17 7.39 14.95 3.15
CA THR A 17 6.36 15.95 3.44
C THR A 17 5.44 16.11 2.24
N LYS A 18 4.13 15.93 2.43
CA LYS A 18 3.10 16.10 1.39
C LYS A 18 2.06 17.11 1.85
N VAL A 19 1.44 17.79 0.88
CA VAL A 19 0.26 18.62 1.11
C VAL A 19 -0.92 17.85 0.52
N GLU A 20 -1.89 17.51 1.36
CA GLU A 20 -3.12 16.84 0.94
C GLU A 20 -4.08 17.84 0.29
N GLU A 21 -5.08 17.35 -0.45
CA GLU A 21 -6.09 18.21 -1.08
C GLU A 21 -6.93 19.01 -0.07
N SER A 22 -7.01 18.53 1.18
CA SER A 22 -7.62 19.25 2.32
C SER A 22 -6.82 20.49 2.76
N GLY A 23 -5.58 20.63 2.31
CA GLY A 23 -4.64 21.66 2.78
C GLY A 23 -3.83 21.24 4.01
N GLU A 24 -4.02 20.03 4.52
CA GLU A 24 -3.24 19.48 5.63
C GLU A 24 -1.81 19.10 5.19
N HIS A 25 -0.84 19.34 6.07
CA HIS A 25 0.55 18.96 5.86
C HIS A 25 0.81 17.60 6.52
N THR A 26 1.04 16.57 5.71
CA THR A 26 1.35 15.22 6.18
C THR A 26 2.86 14.98 6.15
N ILE A 27 3.40 14.42 7.23
CA ILE A 27 4.80 14.00 7.33
C ILE A 27 4.82 12.48 7.48
N LEU A 28 5.47 11.80 6.53
CA LEU A 28 5.74 10.37 6.61
C LEU A 28 7.10 10.13 7.24
N GLY A 29 7.18 9.18 8.17
CA GLY A 29 8.40 8.79 8.86
C GLY A 29 8.38 7.31 9.21
N THR A 30 9.50 6.79 9.70
CA THR A 30 9.70 5.35 9.90
C THR A 30 9.11 4.81 11.20
N GLY A 31 8.95 5.65 12.22
CA GLY A 31 8.46 5.26 13.54
C GLY A 31 8.30 6.44 14.50
N GLU A 32 7.87 6.14 15.72
CA GLU A 32 7.48 7.13 16.73
C GLU A 32 8.66 8.04 17.14
N LEU A 33 9.80 7.47 17.52
CA LEU A 33 10.99 8.23 17.92
C LEU A 33 11.54 9.11 16.78
N TYR A 34 11.46 8.62 15.55
CA TYR A 34 11.90 9.36 14.36
C TYR A 34 11.01 10.58 14.12
N LEU A 35 9.69 10.40 14.23
CA LEU A 35 8.73 11.50 14.10
C LEU A 35 8.82 12.48 15.27
N ASP A 36 9.05 12.02 16.50
CA ASP A 36 9.26 12.88 17.66
C ASP A 36 10.47 13.80 17.46
N SER A 37 11.59 13.26 16.99
CA SER A 37 12.80 14.02 16.66
C SER A 37 12.54 15.08 15.58
N ILE A 38 11.82 14.69 14.51
CA ILE A 38 11.41 15.62 13.45
C ILE A 38 10.55 16.75 14.01
N MET A 39 9.58 16.43 14.88
CA MET A 39 8.67 17.41 15.45
C MET A 39 9.38 18.35 16.41
N LYS A 40 10.34 17.84 17.19
CA LYS A 40 11.20 18.64 18.04
C LYS A 40 12.01 19.64 17.21
N ASP A 41 12.70 19.17 16.17
CA ASP A 41 13.49 20.03 15.29
C ASP A 41 12.63 21.06 14.54
N LEU A 42 11.41 20.69 14.14
CA LEU A 42 10.48 21.62 13.51
C LEU A 42 10.12 22.79 14.44
N ARG A 43 9.85 22.48 15.72
CA ARG A 43 9.39 23.44 16.73
C ARG A 43 10.53 24.30 17.25
N GLU A 44 11.64 23.68 17.62
CA GLU A 44 12.75 24.35 18.32
C GLU A 44 13.78 24.93 17.34
N LEU A 45 14.14 24.22 16.27
CA LEU A 45 15.29 24.59 15.44
C LEU A 45 14.93 25.37 14.17
N TYR A 46 13.84 25.00 13.49
CA TYR A 46 13.58 25.49 12.13
C TYR A 46 12.48 26.52 11.98
N SER A 47 11.45 26.48 12.82
CA SER A 47 10.29 27.35 12.65
C SER A 47 9.93 28.21 13.85
N GLU A 48 10.36 27.87 15.07
CA GLU A 48 10.00 28.60 16.30
C GLU A 48 8.48 28.86 16.42
N VAL A 49 7.66 27.94 15.89
CA VAL A 49 6.20 28.05 15.87
C VAL A 49 5.58 26.88 16.62
N GLU A 50 4.52 27.16 17.38
CA GLU A 50 3.66 26.12 17.94
C GLU A 50 2.90 25.38 16.84
N VAL A 51 3.19 24.09 16.69
CA VAL A 51 2.55 23.22 15.70
C VAL A 51 1.58 22.28 16.41
N LYS A 52 0.30 22.37 16.01
CA LYS A 52 -0.73 21.39 16.38
C LYS A 52 -0.50 20.11 15.57
N VAL A 53 -0.42 18.98 16.25
CA VAL A 53 -0.17 17.67 15.67
C VAL A 53 -1.41 16.81 15.92
N ALA A 54 -1.90 16.18 14.87
CA ALA A 54 -2.97 15.19 14.97
C ALA A 54 -2.40 13.84 15.43
N ASP A 55 -3.28 12.94 15.88
CA ASP A 55 -2.87 11.58 16.23
C ASP A 55 -2.19 10.90 15.03
N PRO A 56 -1.07 10.18 15.24
CA PRO A 56 -0.37 9.52 14.16
C PRO A 56 -1.26 8.47 13.49
N VAL A 57 -1.18 8.41 12.16
CA VAL A 57 -1.90 7.43 11.35
C VAL A 57 -0.93 6.72 10.43
N VAL A 58 -1.31 5.52 9.99
CA VAL A 58 -0.50 4.73 9.08
C VAL A 58 -0.97 4.91 7.64
N SER A 59 -0.02 4.84 6.71
CA SER A 59 -0.34 4.70 5.31
C SER A 59 -0.80 3.27 5.03
N PHE A 60 -1.92 3.12 4.35
CA PHE A 60 -2.42 1.83 3.90
C PHE A 60 -2.15 1.62 2.41
N CYS A 61 -2.03 0.36 2.01
CA CYS A 61 -1.98 -0.05 0.61
C CYS A 61 -3.26 -0.79 0.21
N GLU A 62 -3.46 -0.96 -1.09
CA GLU A 62 -4.66 -1.57 -1.65
C GLU A 62 -4.29 -2.82 -2.46
N THR A 63 -5.01 -3.92 -2.26
CA THR A 63 -4.81 -5.18 -2.95
C THR A 63 -6.12 -5.81 -3.43
N VAL A 64 -6.01 -6.86 -4.24
CA VAL A 64 -7.13 -7.69 -4.69
C VAL A 64 -6.85 -9.11 -4.24
N VAL A 65 -7.88 -9.84 -3.81
CA VAL A 65 -7.73 -11.25 -3.38
C VAL A 65 -8.28 -12.21 -4.42
N GLY A 66 -9.34 -11.81 -5.12
CA GLY A 66 -9.93 -12.55 -6.23
C GLY A 66 -9.74 -11.84 -7.56
N SER A 67 -9.82 -12.60 -8.64
CA SER A 67 -9.91 -12.05 -9.99
C SER A 67 -11.21 -11.25 -10.17
N SER A 68 -11.19 -10.21 -11.00
CA SER A 68 -12.40 -9.48 -11.36
C SER A 68 -13.48 -10.41 -11.93
N SER A 69 -14.69 -10.36 -11.36
CA SER A 69 -15.82 -11.20 -11.80
C SER A 69 -16.30 -10.89 -13.21
N MET A 70 -16.08 -9.66 -13.68
CA MET A 70 -16.43 -9.20 -15.01
C MET A 70 -15.26 -8.43 -15.64
N LYS A 71 -15.13 -8.55 -16.97
CA LYS A 71 -14.20 -7.73 -17.74
C LYS A 71 -14.69 -6.28 -17.71
N SER A 72 -13.92 -5.40 -17.07
CA SER A 72 -14.22 -3.97 -17.01
C SER A 72 -13.77 -3.30 -18.30
N PHE A 73 -14.60 -2.41 -18.85
CA PHE A 73 -14.21 -1.60 -20.00
C PHE A 73 -14.47 -0.11 -19.75
N ALA A 74 -13.68 0.74 -20.39
CA ALA A 74 -13.98 2.17 -20.49
C ALA A 74 -13.79 2.66 -21.92
N GLU A 75 -14.65 3.60 -22.31
CA GLU A 75 -14.59 4.27 -23.60
C GLU A 75 -14.06 5.71 -23.41
N THR A 76 -13.30 6.17 -24.39
CA THR A 76 -12.85 7.56 -24.44
C THR A 76 -14.05 8.50 -24.67
N PRO A 77 -13.96 9.79 -24.27
CA PRO A 77 -15.08 10.73 -24.45
C PRO A 77 -15.58 10.88 -25.90
N ASN A 78 -14.70 10.64 -26.88
CA ASN A 78 -15.04 10.63 -28.31
C ASN A 78 -15.70 9.31 -28.78
N LYS A 79 -15.87 8.31 -27.90
CA LYS A 79 -16.40 6.96 -28.19
C LYS A 79 -15.66 6.18 -29.28
N LYS A 80 -14.41 6.56 -29.57
CA LYS A 80 -13.59 5.96 -30.63
C LYS A 80 -12.63 4.90 -30.11
N ASN A 81 -12.27 4.94 -28.83
CA ASN A 81 -11.39 3.95 -28.23
C ASN A 81 -12.09 3.29 -27.04
N LYS A 82 -11.84 2.00 -26.88
CA LYS A 82 -12.33 1.17 -25.78
C LYS A 82 -11.18 0.33 -25.26
N ILE A 83 -10.95 0.37 -23.96
CA ILE A 83 -9.93 -0.45 -23.29
C ILE A 83 -10.64 -1.37 -22.31
N THR A 84 -10.32 -2.65 -22.35
CA THR A 84 -10.90 -3.69 -21.49
C THR A 84 -9.81 -4.32 -20.64
N ILE A 85 -10.02 -4.33 -19.33
CA ILE A 85 -9.04 -4.72 -18.34
C ILE A 85 -9.66 -5.68 -17.33
N ILE A 86 -8.87 -6.66 -16.87
CA ILE A 86 -9.15 -7.51 -15.71
C ILE A 86 -8.07 -7.32 -14.64
N ALA A 87 -8.48 -7.40 -13.37
CA ALA A 87 -7.55 -7.35 -12.24
C ALA A 87 -7.45 -8.74 -11.63
N GLU A 88 -6.23 -9.14 -11.28
CA GLU A 88 -5.94 -10.41 -10.64
C GLU A 88 -4.92 -10.21 -9.52
N PRO A 89 -4.98 -11.01 -8.43
CA PRO A 89 -3.96 -11.01 -7.40
C PRO A 89 -2.60 -11.43 -7.99
N LEU A 90 -1.54 -10.83 -7.48
CA LEU A 90 -0.19 -11.32 -7.76
C LEU A 90 0.08 -12.60 -6.99
N ASP A 91 0.97 -13.44 -7.55
CA ASP A 91 1.49 -14.60 -6.86
C ASP A 91 2.26 -14.19 -5.59
N ARG A 92 2.23 -15.07 -4.59
CA ARG A 92 2.88 -14.80 -3.30
C ARG A 92 4.39 -14.62 -3.48
N GLY A 93 4.95 -13.58 -2.87
CA GLY A 93 6.36 -13.24 -2.96
C GLY A 93 6.77 -12.54 -4.27
N LEU A 94 5.90 -12.44 -5.27
CA LEU A 94 6.24 -11.72 -6.52
C LEU A 94 6.37 -10.21 -6.30
N ALA A 95 5.53 -9.63 -5.44
CA ALA A 95 5.65 -8.22 -5.07
C ALA A 95 7.01 -7.92 -4.40
N GLU A 96 7.42 -8.76 -3.46
CA GLU A 96 8.71 -8.64 -2.74
C GLU A 96 9.90 -8.78 -3.68
N ASP A 97 9.85 -9.72 -4.62
CA ASP A 97 10.89 -9.89 -5.65
C ASP A 97 11.07 -8.64 -6.52
N ILE A 98 9.96 -7.97 -6.86
CA ILE A 98 9.99 -6.74 -7.67
C ILE A 98 10.57 -5.58 -6.85
N GLU A 99 10.13 -5.41 -5.60
CA GLU A 99 10.60 -4.33 -4.72
C GLU A 99 12.08 -4.51 -4.32
N ASN A 100 12.53 -5.75 -4.11
CA ASN A 100 13.94 -6.07 -3.85
C ASN A 100 14.84 -5.94 -5.10
N GLY A 101 14.24 -5.69 -6.28
CA GLY A 101 14.99 -5.55 -7.53
C GLY A 101 15.53 -6.87 -8.09
N HIS A 102 14.98 -8.01 -7.68
CA HIS A 102 15.29 -9.31 -8.29
C HIS A 102 14.74 -9.43 -9.71
N VAL A 103 13.77 -8.57 -10.07
CA VAL A 103 13.22 -8.46 -11.42
C VAL A 103 13.33 -7.02 -11.89
N SER A 104 13.82 -6.83 -13.12
CA SER A 104 13.85 -5.53 -13.77
C SER A 104 13.34 -5.62 -15.21
N LEU A 105 12.65 -4.56 -15.65
CA LEU A 105 12.18 -4.40 -17.02
C LEU A 105 13.29 -4.04 -18.00
N ASP A 106 14.46 -3.63 -17.50
CA ASP A 106 15.62 -3.32 -18.34
C ASP A 106 16.27 -4.60 -18.90
N TRP A 107 15.93 -5.77 -18.35
CA TRP A 107 16.42 -7.05 -18.82
C TRP A 107 15.84 -7.43 -20.19
N HIS A 108 16.53 -8.34 -20.88
CA HIS A 108 16.02 -8.87 -22.13
C HIS A 108 14.72 -9.66 -21.88
N ARG A 109 13.71 -9.51 -22.76
CA ARG A 109 12.39 -10.16 -22.57
C ARG A 109 12.46 -11.68 -22.45
N LYS A 110 13.49 -12.31 -23.03
CA LYS A 110 13.72 -13.75 -22.88
C LYS A 110 14.10 -14.13 -21.45
N THR A 111 15.07 -13.43 -20.85
CA THR A 111 15.52 -13.70 -19.47
C THR A 111 14.42 -13.37 -18.47
N LEU A 112 13.64 -12.32 -18.74
CA LEU A 112 12.43 -12.02 -17.98
C LEU A 112 11.43 -13.18 -18.04
N GLY A 113 11.12 -13.66 -19.26
CA GLY A 113 10.24 -14.81 -19.47
C GLY A 113 10.70 -16.08 -18.74
N ASP A 114 12.00 -16.38 -18.83
CA ASP A 114 12.59 -17.56 -18.20
C ASP A 114 12.52 -17.47 -16.66
N PHE A 115 12.67 -16.27 -16.08
CA PHE A 115 12.51 -16.03 -14.63
C PHE A 115 11.09 -16.33 -14.15
N PHE A 116 10.08 -15.73 -14.81
CA PHE A 116 8.68 -15.92 -14.44
C PHE A 116 8.21 -17.36 -14.67
N HIS A 117 8.71 -18.02 -15.71
CA HIS A 117 8.42 -19.43 -15.96
C HIS A 117 9.04 -20.34 -14.88
N THR A 118 10.31 -20.11 -14.51
CA THR A 118 11.02 -20.97 -13.56
C THR A 118 10.52 -20.80 -12.12
N LYS A 119 10.22 -19.57 -11.70
CA LYS A 119 9.87 -19.27 -10.29
C LYS A 119 8.37 -19.30 -10.01
N TYR A 120 7.54 -18.89 -10.98
CA TYR A 120 6.10 -18.70 -10.80
C TYR A 120 5.23 -19.55 -11.74
N ASP A 121 5.83 -20.42 -12.56
CA ASP A 121 5.12 -21.28 -13.53
C ASP A 121 4.23 -20.48 -14.52
N TRP A 122 4.67 -19.27 -14.87
CA TRP A 122 3.96 -18.47 -15.87
C TRP A 122 4.20 -19.01 -17.28
N ASP A 123 3.21 -18.81 -18.16
CA ASP A 123 3.40 -19.00 -19.58
C ASP A 123 4.44 -17.99 -20.12
N VAL A 124 5.35 -18.49 -20.94
CA VAL A 124 6.41 -17.71 -21.58
C VAL A 124 5.83 -16.58 -22.43
N LEU A 125 4.64 -16.76 -23.02
CA LEU A 125 3.97 -15.72 -23.79
C LEU A 125 3.51 -14.57 -22.89
N ALA A 126 2.82 -14.88 -21.79
CA ALA A 126 2.36 -13.89 -20.82
C ALA A 126 3.51 -13.16 -20.12
N ALA A 127 4.58 -13.88 -19.77
CA ALA A 127 5.75 -13.28 -19.13
C ALA A 127 6.51 -12.31 -20.06
N ARG A 128 6.49 -12.55 -21.38
CA ARG A 128 7.09 -11.66 -22.38
C ARG A 128 6.25 -10.43 -22.70
N SER A 129 4.97 -10.45 -22.35
CA SER A 129 4.01 -9.36 -22.60
C SER A 129 3.84 -8.41 -21.42
N ILE A 130 4.71 -8.49 -20.41
CA ILE A 130 4.80 -7.50 -19.33
C ILE A 130 5.26 -6.15 -19.91
N TRP A 131 4.49 -5.11 -19.61
CA TRP A 131 4.73 -3.76 -20.14
C TRP A 131 5.41 -2.83 -19.15
N ALA A 132 5.00 -2.90 -17.89
CA ALA A 132 5.48 -2.03 -16.83
C ALA A 132 5.22 -2.63 -15.45
N PHE A 133 6.03 -2.19 -14.50
CA PHE A 133 5.79 -2.28 -13.07
C PHE A 133 5.33 -0.92 -12.58
N GLY A 134 4.56 -0.87 -11.49
CA GLY A 134 4.12 0.41 -10.93
C GLY A 134 3.73 0.34 -9.46
N PRO A 135 3.56 1.49 -8.79
CA PRO A 135 3.50 2.85 -9.35
C PRO A 135 4.85 3.43 -9.83
N ASP A 136 5.96 2.97 -9.26
CA ASP A 136 7.32 3.30 -9.71
C ASP A 136 7.93 2.17 -10.56
N LYS A 137 9.13 2.37 -11.12
CA LYS A 137 9.81 1.35 -11.96
C LYS A 137 10.00 -0.01 -11.27
N GLN A 138 9.99 -0.04 -9.95
CA GLN A 138 10.12 -1.24 -9.10
C GLN A 138 8.91 -1.38 -8.16
N GLY A 139 7.75 -0.85 -8.53
CA GLY A 139 6.56 -0.96 -7.70
C GLY A 139 5.90 -2.35 -7.77
N PRO A 140 5.18 -2.78 -6.73
CA PRO A 140 4.65 -4.13 -6.55
C PRO A 140 3.39 -4.42 -7.38
N ASN A 141 3.29 -3.90 -8.60
CA ASN A 141 2.18 -4.13 -9.50
C ASN A 141 2.69 -4.42 -10.91
N ILE A 142 1.94 -5.21 -11.67
CA ILE A 142 2.29 -5.60 -13.04
C ILE A 142 1.18 -5.15 -14.00
N LEU A 143 1.58 -4.56 -15.13
CA LEU A 143 0.72 -4.40 -16.29
C LEU A 143 1.17 -5.38 -17.37
N LEU A 144 0.26 -6.25 -17.80
CA LEU A 144 0.50 -7.17 -18.90
C LEU A 144 -0.54 -7.07 -20.00
N ASP A 145 -0.09 -7.44 -21.19
CA ASP A 145 -0.89 -7.55 -22.40
C ASP A 145 -1.24 -9.00 -22.66
N ASP A 146 -2.51 -9.35 -22.47
CA ASP A 146 -3.08 -10.68 -22.76
C ASP A 146 -3.99 -10.63 -24.01
N THR A 147 -3.74 -9.67 -24.91
CA THR A 147 -4.52 -9.53 -26.15
C THR A 147 -4.08 -10.53 -27.22
N LEU A 148 -5.07 -11.11 -27.89
CA LEU A 148 -4.86 -11.95 -29.07
C LEU A 148 -4.56 -11.09 -30.29
N SER A 149 -3.52 -11.43 -31.05
CA SER A 149 -3.10 -10.68 -32.24
C SER A 149 -4.11 -10.69 -33.39
N GLY A 150 -5.11 -11.58 -33.36
CA GLY A 150 -6.20 -11.59 -34.34
C GLY A 150 -7.36 -10.65 -33.97
N GLU A 151 -7.48 -10.26 -32.71
CA GLU A 151 -8.59 -9.43 -32.21
C GLU A 151 -8.20 -7.95 -32.10
N VAL A 152 -6.91 -7.67 -31.83
CA VAL A 152 -6.39 -6.33 -31.58
C VAL A 152 -5.18 -6.02 -32.46
N ASP A 153 -5.20 -4.85 -33.09
CA ASP A 153 -4.04 -4.31 -33.81
C ASP A 153 -2.91 -3.94 -32.85
N LYS A 154 -1.92 -4.84 -32.71
CA LYS A 154 -0.77 -4.65 -31.81
C LYS A 154 0.05 -3.39 -32.11
N ASN A 155 0.07 -2.93 -33.36
CA ASN A 155 0.75 -1.68 -33.72
C ASN A 155 0.05 -0.45 -33.12
N LEU A 156 -1.28 -0.42 -33.14
CA LEU A 156 -2.06 0.65 -32.54
C LEU A 156 -2.01 0.62 -31.02
N LEU A 157 -2.05 -0.60 -30.45
CA LEU A 157 -1.93 -0.80 -29.01
C LEU A 157 -0.56 -0.36 -28.48
N ASN A 158 0.53 -0.73 -29.16
CA ASN A 158 1.87 -0.28 -28.80
C ASN A 158 2.03 1.24 -28.92
N ALA A 159 1.32 1.89 -29.86
CA ALA A 159 1.36 3.36 -29.99
C ALA A 159 0.75 4.11 -28.79
N VAL A 160 -0.16 3.48 -28.04
CA VAL A 160 -0.77 4.06 -26.85
C VAL A 160 -0.20 3.50 -25.54
N LYS A 161 0.78 2.59 -25.61
CA LYS A 161 1.39 1.91 -24.47
C LYS A 161 1.81 2.90 -23.37
N ASP A 162 2.56 3.94 -23.73
CA ASP A 162 3.07 4.90 -22.75
C ASP A 162 1.95 5.66 -22.03
N SER A 163 0.85 5.94 -22.74
CA SER A 163 -0.34 6.57 -22.15
C SER A 163 -1.09 5.64 -21.20
N ILE A 164 -1.10 4.33 -21.48
CA ILE A 164 -1.72 3.34 -20.59
C ILE A 164 -0.86 3.13 -19.35
N VAL A 165 0.46 3.04 -19.50
CA VAL A 165 1.41 2.91 -18.37
C VAL A 165 1.33 4.12 -17.43
N GLN A 166 1.26 5.33 -17.98
CA GLN A 166 1.04 6.56 -17.19
C GLN A 166 -0.35 6.61 -16.50
N GLY A 167 -1.32 5.85 -17.01
CA GLY A 167 -2.67 5.74 -16.49
C GLY A 167 -2.82 4.90 -15.22
N ASN A 168 -1.71 4.40 -14.66
CA ASN A 168 -1.58 3.55 -13.47
C ASN A 168 -1.54 2.04 -13.79
N VAL A 169 -0.56 1.36 -13.21
CA VAL A 169 -0.08 0.03 -13.60
C VAL A 169 -0.60 -1.00 -12.59
N LYS A 170 -1.63 -1.79 -12.91
CA LYS A 170 -2.03 -2.94 -12.06
C LYS A 170 -2.94 -3.98 -12.74
N PHE A 171 -2.76 -4.36 -14.00
CA PHE A 171 -3.80 -5.16 -14.63
C PHE A 171 -3.39 -5.99 -15.85
N LYS A 172 -4.28 -6.88 -16.27
CA LYS A 172 -4.24 -7.59 -17.54
C LYS A 172 -5.14 -6.88 -18.56
N ILE A 173 -4.57 -6.46 -19.68
CA ILE A 173 -5.34 -5.95 -20.82
C ILE A 173 -5.80 -7.14 -21.65
N VAL A 174 -7.11 -7.30 -21.79
CA VAL A 174 -7.70 -8.45 -22.50
C VAL A 174 -8.19 -8.07 -23.89
N ASP A 175 -8.71 -6.85 -24.06
CA ASP A 175 -9.18 -6.34 -25.34
C ASP A 175 -8.96 -4.83 -25.40
N ALA A 176 -8.63 -4.31 -26.58
CA ALA A 176 -8.46 -2.90 -26.83
C ALA A 176 -8.88 -2.56 -28.27
N ARG A 177 -9.88 -1.70 -28.41
CA ARG A 177 -10.29 -1.12 -29.69
C ARG A 177 -9.76 0.30 -29.76
N ILE A 178 -8.88 0.57 -30.70
CA ILE A 178 -8.20 1.86 -30.83
C ILE A 178 -8.45 2.40 -32.23
N ALA A 179 -8.76 3.68 -32.34
CA ALA A 179 -8.95 4.33 -33.63
C ALA A 179 -7.62 4.49 -34.39
N PRO A 180 -7.61 4.31 -35.72
CA PRO A 180 -6.39 4.42 -36.51
C PRO A 180 -5.87 5.86 -36.57
N GLU A 181 -6.76 6.86 -36.56
CA GLU A 181 -6.37 8.26 -36.68
C GLU A 181 -5.66 8.80 -35.42
N PRO A 182 -4.45 9.40 -35.54
CA PRO A 182 -3.70 9.98 -34.42
C PRO A 182 -4.49 10.99 -33.58
N LEU A 183 -5.37 11.78 -34.20
CA LEU A 183 -6.18 12.80 -33.53
C LEU A 183 -7.11 12.19 -32.46
N HIS A 184 -7.53 10.94 -32.64
CA HIS A 184 -8.48 10.27 -31.76
C HIS A 184 -7.81 9.45 -30.65
N LYS A 185 -6.48 9.34 -30.64
CA LYS A 185 -5.69 8.57 -29.66
C LYS A 185 -4.72 9.45 -28.85
N GLY A 186 -5.04 10.75 -28.70
CA GLY A 186 -4.26 11.65 -27.88
C GLY A 186 -4.16 11.18 -26.42
N SER A 187 -3.00 11.40 -25.80
CA SER A 187 -2.72 11.02 -24.41
C SER A 187 -3.77 11.54 -23.42
N GLY A 188 -4.25 12.77 -23.61
CA GLY A 188 -5.30 13.38 -22.79
C GLY A 188 -6.66 12.65 -22.83
N GLN A 189 -6.90 11.78 -23.81
CA GLN A 189 -8.09 10.92 -23.86
C GLN A 189 -7.80 9.53 -23.28
N ILE A 190 -6.65 8.95 -23.63
CA ILE A 190 -6.30 7.57 -23.26
C ILE A 190 -5.93 7.47 -21.77
N ILE A 191 -5.10 8.36 -21.23
CA ILE A 191 -4.65 8.34 -19.83
C ILE A 191 -5.83 8.32 -18.84
N PRO A 192 -6.81 9.26 -18.89
CA PRO A 192 -7.92 9.24 -17.95
C PRO A 192 -8.84 8.04 -18.16
N THR A 193 -8.94 7.52 -19.39
CA THR A 193 -9.74 6.32 -19.70
C THR A 193 -9.09 5.07 -19.13
N ALA A 194 -7.77 4.91 -19.31
CA ALA A 194 -6.96 3.84 -18.73
C ALA A 194 -7.08 3.82 -17.20
N ARG A 195 -6.95 5.00 -16.56
CA ARG A 195 -7.11 5.14 -15.10
C ARG A 195 -8.52 4.75 -14.62
N ARG A 196 -9.56 5.12 -15.37
CA ARG A 196 -10.94 4.77 -15.04
C ARG A 196 -11.21 3.28 -15.16
N VAL A 197 -10.74 2.63 -16.24
CA VAL A 197 -10.93 1.18 -16.41
C VAL A 197 -10.14 0.38 -15.39
N ALA A 198 -8.92 0.82 -15.07
CA ALA A 198 -8.12 0.28 -13.97
C ALA A 198 -8.88 0.33 -12.64
N TYR A 199 -9.43 1.49 -12.29
CA TYR A 199 -10.23 1.65 -11.08
C TYR A 199 -11.47 0.74 -11.06
N SER A 200 -12.22 0.66 -12.17
CA SER A 200 -13.37 -0.24 -12.28
C SER A 200 -12.96 -1.72 -12.14
N ALA A 201 -11.88 -2.14 -12.79
CA ALA A 201 -11.38 -3.51 -12.70
C ALA A 201 -10.96 -3.87 -11.28
N PHE A 202 -10.30 -2.94 -10.57
CA PHE A 202 -9.91 -3.11 -9.17
C PHE A 202 -11.14 -3.27 -8.24
N LEU A 203 -12.16 -2.41 -8.40
CA LEU A 203 -13.38 -2.49 -7.60
C LEU A 203 -14.18 -3.78 -7.85
N MET A 204 -14.10 -4.35 -9.05
CA MET A 204 -14.73 -5.63 -9.38
C MET A 204 -13.94 -6.85 -8.86
N ALA A 205 -12.67 -6.67 -8.48
CA ALA A 205 -11.75 -7.73 -8.08
C ALA A 205 -11.62 -7.89 -6.56
N THR A 206 -12.73 -7.77 -5.83
CA THR A 206 -12.78 -7.97 -4.36
C THR A 206 -11.65 -7.22 -3.62
N PRO A 207 -11.66 -5.88 -3.66
CA PRO A 207 -10.57 -5.10 -3.11
C PRO A 207 -10.44 -5.29 -1.61
N ARG A 208 -9.19 -5.31 -1.15
CA ARG A 208 -8.79 -5.41 0.25
C ARG A 208 -7.78 -4.33 0.59
N LEU A 209 -7.77 -3.97 1.85
CA LEU A 209 -6.88 -2.97 2.41
C LEU A 209 -5.71 -3.71 3.07
N MET A 210 -4.50 -3.21 2.88
CA MET A 210 -3.28 -3.77 3.48
C MET A 210 -2.73 -2.80 4.51
N GLU A 211 -2.47 -3.31 5.72
CA GLU A 211 -1.79 -2.60 6.79
C GLU A 211 -0.29 -2.93 6.78
N PRO A 212 0.57 -1.95 7.13
CA PRO A 212 1.97 -2.24 7.33
C PRO A 212 2.16 -2.97 8.66
N VAL A 213 3.10 -3.91 8.68
CA VAL A 213 3.45 -4.72 9.85
C VAL A 213 4.92 -4.50 10.18
N TYR A 214 5.20 -4.23 11.45
CA TYR A 214 6.55 -4.21 11.98
C TYR A 214 7.01 -5.61 12.38
N TYR A 215 8.23 -5.95 12.02
CA TYR A 215 9.03 -6.93 12.74
C TYR A 215 9.59 -6.25 13.98
N VAL A 216 9.29 -6.83 15.14
CA VAL A 216 9.69 -6.33 16.45
C VAL A 216 10.62 -7.34 17.10
N GLU A 217 11.81 -6.88 17.46
CA GLU A 217 12.77 -7.65 18.24
C GLU A 217 12.83 -7.08 19.66
N ILE A 218 12.49 -7.92 20.64
CA ILE A 218 12.38 -7.54 22.03
C ILE A 218 13.44 -8.29 22.83
N GLN A 219 14.31 -7.54 23.51
CA GLN A 219 15.30 -8.11 24.42
C GLN A 219 14.80 -7.98 25.86
N THR A 220 14.77 -9.08 26.60
CA THR A 220 14.19 -9.08 27.95
C THR A 220 14.74 -10.23 28.82
N PRO A 221 14.74 -10.14 30.16
CA PRO A 221 14.95 -11.30 31.02
C PRO A 221 13.81 -12.33 30.90
N ILE A 222 14.10 -13.59 31.23
CA ILE A 222 13.12 -14.69 31.16
C ILE A 222 11.84 -14.42 31.97
N ASP A 223 11.96 -13.77 33.13
CA ASP A 223 10.85 -13.51 34.05
C ASP A 223 9.78 -12.60 33.43
N CYS A 224 10.19 -11.72 32.50
CA CYS A 224 9.32 -10.74 31.86
C CYS A 224 8.68 -11.24 30.57
N VAL A 225 9.08 -12.41 30.05
CA VAL A 225 8.58 -12.94 28.77
C VAL A 225 7.06 -13.06 28.79
N SER A 226 6.47 -13.60 29.87
CA SER A 226 5.00 -13.73 29.99
C SER A 226 4.26 -12.39 29.91
N ALA A 227 4.82 -11.31 30.46
CA ALA A 227 4.25 -9.97 30.37
C ALA A 227 4.26 -9.46 28.92
N ILE A 228 5.31 -9.76 28.15
CA ILE A 228 5.45 -9.35 26.75
C ILE A 228 4.38 -10.00 25.88
N TYR A 229 4.12 -11.30 26.06
CA TYR A 229 3.04 -11.99 25.34
C TYR A 229 1.68 -11.33 25.59
N ASN A 230 1.39 -10.93 26.83
CA ASN A 230 0.14 -10.24 27.17
C ASN A 230 0.03 -8.84 26.53
N VAL A 231 1.13 -8.08 26.45
CA VAL A 231 1.14 -6.77 25.79
C VAL A 231 0.94 -6.92 24.29
N LEU A 232 1.66 -7.86 23.66
CA LEU A 232 1.52 -8.15 22.22
C LEU A 232 0.12 -8.65 21.86
N SER A 233 -0.46 -9.56 22.65
CA SER A 233 -1.78 -10.14 22.35
C SER A 233 -2.90 -9.09 22.36
N ARG A 234 -2.79 -8.05 23.20
CA ARG A 234 -3.74 -6.93 23.23
C ARG A 234 -3.69 -6.06 21.98
N ARG A 235 -2.55 -6.07 21.29
CA ARG A 235 -2.24 -5.22 20.13
C ARG A 235 -2.17 -6.01 18.82
N ARG A 236 -2.86 -7.16 18.75
CA ARG A 236 -2.87 -8.08 17.59
C ARG A 236 -1.46 -8.56 17.17
N GLY A 237 -0.50 -8.52 18.08
CA GLY A 237 0.86 -8.98 17.85
C GLY A 237 0.94 -10.50 17.82
N HIS A 238 1.74 -11.04 16.90
CA HIS A 238 1.99 -12.47 16.77
C HIS A 238 3.46 -12.76 17.06
N VAL A 239 3.74 -13.58 18.07
CA VAL A 239 5.12 -13.99 18.39
C VAL A 239 5.54 -15.11 17.45
N THR A 240 6.63 -14.89 16.72
CA THR A 240 7.19 -15.83 15.75
C THR A 240 8.18 -16.78 16.40
N ALA A 241 9.02 -16.26 17.30
CA ALA A 241 10.03 -17.06 17.99
C ALA A 241 10.48 -16.38 19.28
N ASP A 242 10.80 -17.18 20.30
CA ASP A 242 11.49 -16.78 21.51
C ASP A 242 12.77 -17.61 21.65
N VAL A 243 13.92 -16.93 21.64
CA VAL A 243 15.23 -17.60 21.64
C VAL A 243 16.07 -17.06 22.79
N PRO A 244 16.64 -17.94 23.64
CA PRO A 244 17.61 -17.50 24.64
C PRO A 244 18.86 -16.98 23.94
N GLN A 245 19.34 -15.80 24.33
CA GLN A 245 20.56 -15.24 23.76
C GLN A 245 21.79 -15.98 24.33
N PRO A 246 22.61 -16.64 23.50
CA PRO A 246 23.75 -17.40 24.01
C PRO A 246 24.74 -16.48 24.73
N GLY A 247 25.12 -16.86 25.97
CA GLY A 247 26.10 -16.12 26.76
C GLY A 247 25.54 -14.95 27.58
N THR A 248 24.24 -14.69 27.55
CA THR A 248 23.58 -13.70 28.42
C THR A 248 22.32 -14.30 29.08
N PRO A 249 21.82 -13.75 30.21
CA PRO A 249 20.54 -14.16 30.78
C PRO A 249 19.33 -13.57 30.04
N ALA A 250 19.53 -12.96 28.87
CA ALA A 250 18.48 -12.33 28.09
C ALA A 250 17.84 -13.31 27.10
N TYR A 251 16.56 -13.09 26.84
CA TYR A 251 15.77 -13.70 25.79
C TYR A 251 15.51 -12.67 24.70
N ILE A 252 15.50 -13.14 23.46
CA ILE A 252 15.11 -12.38 22.30
C ILE A 252 13.76 -12.91 21.83
N VAL A 253 12.72 -12.09 21.96
CA VAL A 253 11.38 -12.38 21.47
C VAL A 253 11.19 -11.65 20.15
N LYS A 254 10.90 -12.41 19.10
CA LYS A 254 10.67 -11.93 17.74
C LYS A 254 9.18 -11.99 17.44
N ALA A 255 8.59 -10.88 17.05
CA ALA A 255 7.15 -10.79 16.81
C ALA A 255 6.82 -9.90 15.62
N PHE A 256 5.61 -10.10 15.08
CA PHE A 256 4.99 -9.21 14.13
C PHE A 256 3.92 -8.36 14.82
N LEU A 257 3.90 -7.07 14.54
CA LEU A 257 2.98 -6.10 15.15
C LEU A 257 2.44 -5.15 14.08
N PRO A 258 1.13 -5.05 13.85
CA PRO A 258 0.56 -4.05 12.96
C PRO A 258 0.95 -2.63 13.40
N VAL A 259 1.42 -1.79 12.49
CA VAL A 259 1.96 -0.45 12.84
C VAL A 259 0.91 0.44 13.51
N ILE A 260 -0.37 0.30 13.15
CA ILE A 260 -1.42 1.08 13.81
C ILE A 260 -1.58 0.74 15.29
N GLU A 261 -1.24 -0.50 15.66
CA GLU A 261 -1.25 -1.00 17.04
C GLU A 261 0.10 -0.79 17.74
N SER A 262 1.12 -0.24 17.06
CA SER A 262 2.45 -0.05 17.64
C SER A 262 2.62 1.29 18.36
N PHE A 263 1.69 2.23 18.23
CA PHE A 263 1.78 3.53 18.90
C PHE A 263 1.77 3.36 20.43
N GLY A 264 2.83 3.85 21.09
CA GLY A 264 3.05 3.68 22.52
C GLY A 264 3.41 2.25 22.94
N PHE A 265 3.66 1.32 22.01
CA PHE A 265 4.00 -0.07 22.35
C PHE A 265 5.28 -0.17 23.18
N GLU A 266 6.34 0.57 22.83
CA GLU A 266 7.60 0.57 23.59
C GLU A 266 7.37 1.05 25.04
N THR A 267 6.57 2.10 25.21
CA THR A 267 6.24 2.66 26.53
C THR A 267 5.48 1.65 27.39
N ASP A 268 4.45 0.99 26.84
CA ASP A 268 3.69 -0.04 27.53
C ASP A 268 4.57 -1.24 27.90
N LEU A 269 5.43 -1.66 26.97
CA LEU A 269 6.36 -2.76 27.17
C LEU A 269 7.28 -2.47 28.36
N ARG A 270 7.89 -1.28 28.39
CA ARG A 270 8.76 -0.84 29.48
C ARG A 270 7.99 -0.68 30.78
N TYR A 271 6.77 -0.17 30.76
CA TYR A 271 5.94 -0.06 31.95
C TYR A 271 5.66 -1.43 32.59
N HIS A 272 5.20 -2.39 31.79
CA HIS A 272 4.85 -3.73 32.28
C HIS A 272 6.05 -4.59 32.67
N THR A 273 7.24 -4.26 32.19
CA THR A 273 8.51 -4.95 32.51
C THR A 273 9.41 -4.15 33.45
N GLN A 274 8.90 -3.06 34.06
CA GLN A 274 9.68 -2.17 34.94
C GLN A 274 10.98 -1.64 34.30
N GLY A 275 10.95 -1.44 32.97
CA GLY A 275 12.07 -0.96 32.17
C GLY A 275 13.11 -2.02 31.82
N GLN A 276 12.88 -3.30 32.15
CA GLN A 276 13.81 -4.38 31.88
C GLN A 276 13.80 -4.86 30.42
N ALA A 277 12.68 -4.68 29.71
CA ALA A 277 12.60 -4.99 28.28
C ALA A 277 12.91 -3.76 27.43
N SER A 278 13.59 -3.99 26.31
CA SER A 278 13.76 -3.02 25.23
C SER A 278 13.29 -3.65 23.92
N CYS A 279 12.79 -2.82 23.00
CA CYS A 279 12.37 -3.30 21.69
C CYS A 279 12.89 -2.42 20.56
N LEU A 280 13.10 -3.03 19.41
CA LEU A 280 13.32 -2.36 18.14
C LEU A 280 12.24 -2.81 17.16
N SER A 281 11.60 -1.86 16.51
CA SER A 281 10.57 -2.10 15.50
C SER A 281 11.05 -1.63 14.13
N VAL A 282 10.99 -2.50 13.13
CA VAL A 282 11.38 -2.23 11.76
C VAL A 282 10.26 -2.66 10.83
N PHE A 283 9.98 -1.89 9.77
CA PHE A 283 9.04 -2.30 8.73
C PHE A 283 9.49 -3.60 8.07
N ASP A 284 8.56 -4.56 7.99
CA ASP A 284 8.83 -5.89 7.43
C ASP A 284 8.01 -6.12 6.17
N HIS A 285 6.68 -6.16 6.28
CA HIS A 285 5.78 -6.45 5.16
C HIS A 285 4.41 -5.78 5.28
N TRP A 286 3.62 -5.93 4.21
CA TRP A 286 2.20 -5.55 4.16
C TRP A 286 1.32 -6.77 4.39
N ALA A 287 0.38 -6.68 5.34
CA ALA A 287 -0.59 -7.73 5.62
C ALA A 287 -2.01 -7.27 5.28
N ILE A 288 -2.86 -8.19 4.84
CA ILE A 288 -4.27 -7.88 4.55
C ILE A 288 -5.00 -7.61 5.87
N VAL A 289 -5.65 -6.44 5.95
CA VAL A 289 -6.51 -6.10 7.08
C VAL A 289 -7.73 -7.04 7.08
N PRO A 290 -8.05 -7.68 8.22
CA PRO A 290 -9.24 -8.50 8.31
C PRO A 290 -10.51 -7.69 8.05
N GLY A 291 -11.43 -8.28 7.28
CA GLY A 291 -12.71 -7.69 6.93
C GLY A 291 -12.81 -7.21 5.49
N ASP A 292 -13.98 -6.67 5.16
CA ASP A 292 -14.27 -6.10 3.85
C ASP A 292 -14.37 -4.57 3.94
N PRO A 293 -13.52 -3.80 3.24
CA PRO A 293 -13.60 -2.35 3.27
C PRO A 293 -14.88 -1.80 2.62
N LEU A 294 -15.47 -2.52 1.66
CA LEU A 294 -16.63 -2.06 0.89
C LEU A 294 -17.98 -2.47 1.48
N ASP A 295 -17.99 -3.25 2.56
CA ASP A 295 -19.23 -3.69 3.18
C ASP A 295 -19.97 -2.52 3.85
N LYS A 296 -21.15 -2.21 3.31
CA LYS A 296 -22.03 -1.13 3.79
C LYS A 296 -22.99 -1.58 4.89
N SER A 297 -23.12 -2.88 5.13
CA SER A 297 -23.99 -3.41 6.19
C SER A 297 -23.45 -3.14 7.59
N ILE A 298 -22.13 -2.95 7.70
CA ILE A 298 -21.43 -2.66 8.95
C ILE A 298 -21.63 -1.20 9.33
N VAL A 299 -22.30 -0.97 10.45
CA VAL A 299 -22.41 0.33 11.10
C VAL A 299 -21.25 0.51 12.08
N LEU A 300 -20.45 1.55 11.87
CA LEU A 300 -19.33 1.89 12.74
C LEU A 300 -19.79 2.89 13.80
N GLN A 301 -19.54 2.59 15.06
CA GLN A 301 -19.79 3.52 16.15
C GLN A 301 -18.64 4.55 16.24
N PRO A 302 -18.93 5.84 16.41
CA PRO A 302 -17.89 6.84 16.62
C PRO A 302 -17.12 6.56 17.91
N LEU A 303 -15.79 6.72 17.87
CA LEU A 303 -14.87 6.64 19.03
C LEU A 303 -14.72 5.25 19.69
N GLU A 304 -15.45 4.24 19.24
CA GLU A 304 -15.24 2.85 19.66
C GLU A 304 -14.37 2.09 18.64
N PRO A 305 -13.41 1.27 19.10
CA PRO A 305 -12.63 0.43 18.20
C PRO A 305 -13.51 -0.67 17.60
N ALA A 306 -13.44 -0.87 16.28
CA ALA A 306 -14.23 -1.91 15.65
C ALA A 306 -13.68 -3.31 15.99
N PRO A 307 -14.54 -4.34 16.01
CA PRO A 307 -14.09 -5.72 16.06
C PRO A 307 -13.16 -6.06 14.90
N ILE A 308 -12.28 -7.05 15.09
CA ILE A 308 -11.25 -7.44 14.11
C ILE A 308 -11.84 -7.65 12.70
N GLN A 309 -13.01 -8.28 12.59
CA GLN A 309 -13.66 -8.58 11.32
C GLN A 309 -14.11 -7.33 10.53
N HIS A 310 -14.22 -6.17 11.18
CA HIS A 310 -14.73 -4.93 10.60
C HIS A 310 -13.64 -3.85 10.47
N LEU A 311 -12.39 -4.14 10.84
CA LEU A 311 -11.29 -3.18 10.84
C LEU A 311 -11.03 -2.58 9.45
N ALA A 312 -11.09 -3.39 8.39
CA ALA A 312 -10.89 -2.88 7.03
C ALA A 312 -11.88 -1.76 6.67
N ARG A 313 -13.15 -1.89 7.11
CA ARG A 313 -14.19 -0.88 6.90
C ARG A 313 -13.92 0.38 7.72
N GLU A 314 -13.54 0.21 8.98
CA GLU A 314 -13.18 1.32 9.87
C GLU A 314 -12.03 2.14 9.32
N PHE A 315 -10.92 1.49 8.96
CA PHE A 315 -9.73 2.15 8.43
C PHE A 315 -10.04 2.86 7.11
N MET A 316 -10.76 2.21 6.19
CA MET A 316 -11.15 2.85 4.93
C MET A 316 -11.98 4.13 5.16
N MET A 317 -12.99 4.07 6.04
CA MET A 317 -13.86 5.22 6.30
C MET A 317 -13.12 6.35 7.01
N LYS A 318 -12.26 6.05 7.99
CA LYS A 318 -11.43 7.05 8.69
C LYS A 318 -10.43 7.71 7.75
N THR A 319 -9.68 6.94 6.96
CA THR A 319 -8.73 7.48 5.98
C THR A 319 -9.41 8.31 4.90
N ARG A 320 -10.60 7.89 4.44
CA ARG A 320 -11.37 8.66 3.45
C ARG A 320 -11.85 10.00 4.02
N ARG A 321 -12.34 10.04 5.26
CA ARG A 321 -12.74 11.28 5.93
C ARG A 321 -11.58 12.27 6.09
N LEU A 322 -10.36 11.77 6.33
CA LEU A 322 -9.16 12.59 6.42
C LEU A 322 -8.75 13.20 5.06
N LYS A 323 -8.69 12.38 4.01
CA LYS A 323 -8.24 12.84 2.68
C LYS A 323 -9.27 13.69 1.95
N VAL A 324 -10.54 13.35 2.11
CA VAL A 324 -11.62 13.87 1.30
C VAL A 324 -12.58 14.62 2.23
N SER A 325 -12.27 15.88 2.53
CA SER A 325 -13.23 16.83 3.12
C SER A 325 -14.42 17.15 2.20
N LEU A 326 -14.59 16.45 1.07
CA LEU A 326 -15.60 16.71 0.05
C LEU A 326 -16.26 15.40 -0.44
N HIS A 327 -17.50 15.12 0.00
CA HIS A 327 -18.41 14.03 -0.43
C HIS A 327 -18.45 12.77 0.45
N LEU A 328 -18.78 12.94 1.73
CA LEU A 328 -19.61 11.95 2.42
C LEU A 328 -20.92 12.62 2.84
N ASP A 329 -21.89 12.45 1.95
CA ASP A 329 -23.34 12.39 2.16
C ASP A 329 -23.88 12.93 3.50
N VAL A 330 -24.34 14.18 3.41
CA VAL A 330 -25.60 14.60 4.02
C VAL A 330 -26.73 13.78 3.37
N GLN A 331 -26.87 12.50 3.70
CA GLN A 331 -28.13 11.76 3.47
C GLN A 331 -28.34 10.70 4.56
N SER A 332 -29.41 10.93 5.33
CA SER A 332 -30.14 10.04 6.23
C SER A 332 -29.46 9.57 7.53
N GLU A 333 -29.47 10.44 8.55
CA GLU A 333 -29.96 9.99 9.86
C GLU A 333 -31.49 9.91 9.78
N PRO A 334 -32.14 8.76 10.06
CA PRO A 334 -33.53 8.77 10.44
C PRO A 334 -33.65 9.26 11.89
N GLN A 335 -34.52 10.25 12.09
CA GLN A 335 -35.01 10.70 13.39
C GLN A 335 -35.69 9.57 14.16
#